data_AF-A0A832EWU1-F1
#
_entry.id   AF-A0A832EWU1-F1
#
_cell.length_a   1.000
_cell.length_b   1.000
_cell.length_c   1.000
_cell.angle_alpha   90.00
_cell.angle_beta   90.00
_cell.angle_gamma   90.00
#
_symmetry.space_group_name_H-M   'P 1'
#
loop_
_entity.id
_entity.type
_entity.pdbx_description
1 polymer ?
#
loop_
_entity_poly.entity_id
_entity_poly.type
_entity_poly.pdbx_seq_one_letter_code
_entity_poly.pdbx_strand_id
1 'polypeptide(L)'
;MSCGSSGNEQTLPDDIQEMIHDHPCYSEGAHHHYARIHVAVAPACNIQCNYCNRKYDCSNESRPGVTSERLSPEEAVKKVMFVGGEVQRMSVLGIAGPGDALANPKKTFDTFGMVREFSPDLKLCLSTNGLALPDFVDEMVKYDIDHITVTINSVDTT
;
A
#
# COMPACT_ATOMS: atom_id res chain seq x y z
N MET A 1 -23.49 11.99 -20.32
CA MET A 1 -24.50 11.92 -19.25
C MET A 1 -23.78 11.43 -18.01
N SER A 2 -23.49 12.35 -17.08
CA SER A 2 -22.82 12.03 -15.81
C SER A 2 -23.89 11.84 -14.75
N CYS A 3 -24.04 10.62 -14.23
CA CYS A 3 -24.84 10.37 -13.03
C CYS A 3 -24.00 10.74 -11.81
N GLY A 4 -24.08 11.99 -11.38
CA GLY A 4 -23.61 12.42 -10.07
C GLY A 4 -24.66 12.06 -9.02
N SER A 5 -24.38 11.03 -8.22
CA SER A 5 -25.17 10.68 -7.06
C SER A 5 -25.00 11.78 -6.00
N SER A 6 -26.04 12.56 -5.77
CA SER A 6 -26.13 13.52 -4.67
C SER A 6 -26.32 12.74 -3.37
N GLY A 7 -25.21 12.41 -2.70
CA GLY A 7 -25.21 11.66 -1.45
C GLY A 7 -24.19 12.25 -0.49
N ASN A 8 -24.61 13.23 0.29
CA ASN A 8 -24.05 13.64 1.58
C ASN A 8 -22.52 13.46 1.71
N GLU A 9 -21.73 14.36 1.11
CA GLU A 9 -20.31 14.49 1.40
C GLU A 9 -20.16 14.89 2.88
N GLN A 10 -19.97 13.91 3.75
CA GLN A 10 -19.46 14.20 5.08
C GLN A 10 -18.07 14.80 4.87
N THR A 11 -17.96 16.09 5.14
CA THR A 11 -16.72 16.84 5.03
C THR A 11 -15.74 16.22 6.02
N LEU A 12 -14.71 15.53 5.53
CA LEU A 12 -13.67 14.96 6.37
C LEU A 12 -13.04 16.09 7.21
N PRO A 13 -12.58 15.82 8.44
CA PRO A 13 -11.80 16.79 9.22
C PRO A 13 -10.58 17.32 8.43
N ASP A 14 -10.22 18.57 8.64
CA ASP A 14 -9.20 19.28 7.84
C ASP A 14 -7.83 18.55 7.85
N ASP A 15 -7.45 17.97 8.98
CA ASP A 15 -6.23 17.18 9.16
C ASP A 15 -6.23 15.90 8.29
N ILE A 16 -7.39 15.24 8.18
CA ILE A 16 -7.55 14.05 7.32
C ILE A 16 -7.52 14.44 5.84
N GLN A 17 -8.12 15.58 5.48
CA GLN A 17 -8.09 16.06 4.09
C GLN A 17 -6.67 16.35 3.62
N GLU A 18 -5.83 16.94 4.46
CA GLU A 18 -4.43 17.24 4.13
C GLU A 18 -3.60 15.97 3.90
N MET A 19 -3.79 14.94 4.74
CA MET A 19 -3.12 13.64 4.56
C MET A 19 -3.46 12.98 3.22
N ILE A 20 -4.72 13.09 2.80
CA ILE A 20 -5.26 12.45 1.60
C ILE A 20 -4.99 13.26 0.32
N HIS A 21 -4.84 14.58 0.42
CA HIS A 21 -4.80 15.50 -0.72
C HIS A 21 -3.83 15.09 -1.83
N ASP A 22 -2.60 14.70 -1.46
CA ASP A 22 -1.53 14.32 -2.42
C ASP A 22 -1.45 12.80 -2.67
N HIS A 23 -2.39 12.01 -2.14
CA HIS A 23 -2.38 10.57 -2.29
C HIS A 23 -3.15 10.13 -3.54
N PRO A 24 -2.51 9.53 -4.56
CA PRO A 24 -3.13 9.24 -5.84
C PRO A 24 -4.28 8.22 -5.77
N CYS A 25 -4.38 7.42 -4.70
CA CYS A 25 -5.49 6.49 -4.52
C CYS A 25 -6.75 7.11 -3.88
N TYR A 26 -6.63 8.27 -3.23
CA TYR A 26 -7.73 8.84 -2.42
C TYR A 26 -8.20 10.21 -2.91
N SER A 27 -7.43 10.89 -3.77
CA SER A 27 -7.79 12.18 -4.38
C SER A 27 -7.81 12.08 -5.91
N GLU A 28 -8.94 12.41 -6.53
CA GLU A 28 -9.11 12.39 -8.00
C GLU A 28 -8.13 13.35 -8.69
N GLY A 29 -7.90 14.53 -8.10
CA GLY A 29 -6.91 15.49 -8.57
C GLY A 29 -5.47 14.98 -8.44
N ALA A 30 -5.16 14.22 -7.40
CA ALA A 30 -3.82 13.67 -7.18
C ALA A 30 -3.48 12.52 -8.12
N HIS A 31 -4.47 11.74 -8.57
CA HIS A 31 -4.26 10.59 -9.46
C HIS A 31 -3.58 10.97 -10.79
N HIS A 32 -3.71 12.23 -11.23
CA HIS A 32 -3.06 12.73 -12.46
C HIS A 32 -1.71 13.43 -12.22
N HIS A 33 -1.37 13.72 -10.97
CA HIS A 33 -0.20 14.53 -10.63
C HIS A 33 0.84 13.78 -9.82
N TYR A 34 0.45 12.77 -9.06
CA TYR A 34 1.32 12.05 -8.15
C TYR A 34 1.44 10.57 -8.52
N ALA A 35 2.66 10.04 -8.39
CA ALA A 35 2.97 8.65 -8.68
C ALA A 35 3.12 7.85 -7.38
N ARG A 36 2.66 6.60 -7.43
CA ARG A 36 2.91 5.59 -6.40
C ARG A 36 3.81 4.49 -6.96
N ILE A 37 4.66 3.92 -6.11
CA ILE A 37 5.45 2.74 -6.43
C ILE A 37 5.10 1.62 -5.45
N HIS A 38 4.96 0.40 -5.96
CA HIS A 38 4.88 -0.80 -5.13
C HIS A 38 6.19 -1.57 -5.16
N VAL A 39 6.65 -2.04 -4.00
CA VAL A 39 7.83 -2.91 -3.86
C VAL A 39 7.44 -4.32 -3.42
N ALA A 40 7.95 -5.32 -4.14
CA ALA A 40 7.55 -6.72 -4.02
C ALA A 40 8.38 -7.47 -2.98
N VAL A 41 8.26 -7.08 -1.70
CA VAL A 41 9.05 -7.63 -0.58
C VAL A 41 8.29 -8.67 0.25
N ALA A 42 6.99 -8.85 0.02
CA ALA A 42 6.11 -9.69 0.84
C ALA A 42 5.59 -10.92 0.06
N PRO A 43 6.39 -11.99 -0.14
CA PRO A 43 6.00 -13.12 -0.99
C PRO A 43 5.04 -14.13 -0.34
N ALA A 44 5.01 -14.25 0.99
CA ALA A 44 4.14 -15.21 1.68
C ALA A 44 2.73 -14.63 1.91
N CYS A 45 1.72 -15.49 2.06
CA CYS A 45 0.37 -15.10 2.48
C CYS A 45 -0.18 -16.13 3.47
N ASN A 46 -0.87 -15.64 4.50
CA ASN A 46 -1.44 -16.42 5.60
C ASN A 46 -2.89 -16.89 5.35
N ILE A 47 -3.49 -16.52 4.22
CA ILE A 47 -4.79 -17.03 3.76
C ILE A 47 -4.71 -17.53 2.30
N GLN A 48 -5.79 -18.13 1.82
CA GLN A 48 -5.96 -18.50 0.41
C GLN A 48 -7.34 -18.06 -0.07
N CYS A 49 -7.41 -16.92 -0.76
CA CYS A 49 -8.65 -16.48 -1.40
C CYS A 49 -9.03 -17.43 -2.54
N ASN A 50 -10.32 -17.68 -2.75
CA ASN A 50 -10.81 -18.56 -3.83
C ASN A 50 -10.46 -18.05 -5.23
N TYR A 51 -10.30 -16.75 -5.41
CA TYR A 51 -9.94 -16.10 -6.67
C TYR A 51 -8.43 -15.85 -6.82
N CYS A 52 -7.61 -16.21 -5.82
CA CYS A 52 -6.18 -15.94 -5.82
C CYS A 52 -5.38 -17.13 -6.38
N ASN A 53 -4.43 -16.83 -7.28
CA ASN A 53 -3.44 -17.79 -7.75
C ASN A 53 -2.03 -17.31 -7.35
N ARG A 54 -1.36 -18.07 -6.46
CA ARG A 54 -0.05 -17.72 -5.87
C ARG A 54 1.12 -17.69 -6.86
N LYS A 55 0.88 -18.01 -8.13
CA LYS A 55 1.84 -17.77 -9.21
C LYS A 55 1.95 -16.27 -9.55
N TYR A 56 0.94 -15.49 -9.21
CA TYR A 56 0.83 -14.06 -9.49
C TYR A 56 0.84 -13.25 -8.20
N ASP A 57 1.04 -11.94 -8.35
CA ASP A 57 0.90 -10.97 -7.28
C ASP A 57 -0.54 -10.94 -6.75
N CYS A 58 -0.69 -10.56 -5.48
CA CYS A 58 -1.95 -10.52 -4.75
C CYS A 58 -3.02 -9.78 -5.56
N SER A 59 -4.10 -10.49 -5.91
CA SER A 59 -5.16 -9.95 -6.76
C SER A 59 -6.00 -8.86 -6.10
N ASN A 60 -5.82 -8.61 -4.79
CA ASN A 60 -6.55 -7.56 -4.07
C ASN A 60 -6.03 -6.15 -4.39
N GLU A 61 -4.72 -6.00 -4.65
CA GLU A 61 -4.08 -4.68 -4.89
C GLU A 61 -3.26 -4.66 -6.19
N SER A 62 -3.18 -5.78 -6.91
CA SER A 62 -2.53 -5.89 -8.21
C SER A 62 -3.50 -6.38 -9.29
N ARG A 63 -3.26 -5.94 -10.53
CA ARG A 63 -4.00 -6.45 -11.69
C ARG A 63 -3.78 -7.97 -11.83
N PRO A 64 -4.81 -8.76 -12.18
CA PRO A 64 -4.65 -10.20 -12.36
C PRO A 64 -3.57 -10.55 -13.38
N GLY A 65 -2.75 -11.56 -13.06
CA GLY A 65 -1.71 -12.08 -13.96
C GLY A 65 -0.36 -11.35 -13.89
N VAL A 66 -0.22 -10.32 -13.05
CA VAL A 66 1.07 -9.65 -12.81
C VAL A 66 1.98 -10.55 -11.97
N THR A 67 3.25 -10.65 -12.34
CA THR A 67 4.28 -11.33 -11.58
C THR A 67 5.44 -10.39 -11.31
N SER A 68 5.65 -10.03 -10.05
CA SER A 68 6.79 -9.21 -9.66
C SER A 68 8.01 -10.06 -9.31
N GLU A 69 9.19 -9.57 -9.69
CA GLU A 69 10.45 -10.08 -9.13
C GLU A 69 10.49 -9.78 -7.63
N ARG A 70 10.83 -10.79 -6.83
CA ARG A 70 10.89 -10.65 -5.37
C ARG A 70 12.13 -9.88 -4.99
N LEU A 71 11.96 -8.87 -4.15
CA LEU A 71 13.05 -8.02 -3.69
C LEU A 71 13.39 -8.31 -2.23
N SER A 72 14.66 -8.18 -1.87
CA SER A 72 15.08 -7.95 -0.50
C SER A 72 14.70 -6.51 -0.06
N PRO A 73 14.64 -6.22 1.25
CA PRO A 73 14.45 -4.85 1.73
C PRO A 73 15.46 -3.86 1.14
N GLU A 74 16.74 -4.25 1.05
CA GLU A 74 17.81 -3.41 0.51
C GLU A 74 17.64 -3.17 -0.99
N GLU A 75 17.21 -4.18 -1.75
CA GLU A 75 16.90 -4.05 -3.18
C GLU A 75 15.68 -3.15 -3.41
N ALA A 76 14.65 -3.27 -2.57
CA ALA A 76 13.48 -2.42 -2.61
C ALA A 76 13.84 -0.95 -2.38
N VAL A 77 14.65 -0.65 -1.37
CA VAL A 77 15.13 0.71 -1.09
C VAL A 77 15.91 1.26 -2.29
N LYS A 78 16.86 0.50 -2.84
CA LYS A 78 17.61 0.91 -4.04
C LYS A 78 16.69 1.23 -5.22
N LYS A 79 15.67 0.40 -5.45
CA LYS A 79 14.68 0.61 -6.51
C LYS A 79 13.89 1.90 -6.28
N VAL A 80 13.47 2.16 -5.04
CA VAL A 80 12.72 3.37 -4.67
C VAL A 80 13.57 4.61 -4.89
N MET A 81 14.81 4.61 -4.44
CA MET A 81 15.71 5.76 -4.63
C MET A 81 16.00 6.01 -6.11
N PHE A 82 16.23 4.96 -6.89
CA PHE A 82 16.45 5.07 -8.33
C PHE A 82 15.22 5.65 -9.05
N VAL A 83 14.03 5.09 -8.80
CA VAL A 83 12.79 5.56 -9.44
C VAL A 83 12.42 6.96 -8.95
N GLY A 84 12.64 7.29 -7.68
CA GLY A 84 12.41 8.61 -7.12
C GLY A 84 13.28 9.71 -7.73
N GLY A 85 14.51 9.37 -8.15
CA GLY A 85 15.38 10.29 -8.89
C GLY A 85 14.87 10.61 -10.30
N GLU A 86 14.19 9.66 -10.94
CA GLU A 86 13.68 9.81 -12.31
C GLU A 86 12.24 10.38 -12.34
N VAL A 87 11.43 10.09 -11.31
CA VAL A 87 10.00 10.44 -11.24
C VAL A 87 9.80 11.57 -10.23
N GLN A 88 9.80 12.81 -10.73
CA GLN A 88 9.74 14.04 -9.93
C GLN A 88 8.52 14.20 -9.00
N ARG A 89 7.46 13.40 -9.17
CA ARG A 89 6.23 13.48 -8.36
C ARG A 89 5.87 12.14 -7.73
N MET A 90 6.86 11.31 -7.43
CA MET A 90 6.64 10.11 -6.63
C MET A 90 6.41 10.51 -5.17
N SER A 91 5.17 10.39 -4.70
CA SER A 91 4.78 10.77 -3.33
C SER A 91 4.50 9.59 -2.42
N VAL A 92 4.25 8.40 -2.98
CA VAL A 92 3.78 7.23 -2.21
C VAL A 92 4.62 5.99 -2.48
N LEU A 93 5.03 5.33 -1.39
CA LEU A 93 5.57 3.97 -1.39
C LEU A 93 4.54 3.00 -0.78
N GLY A 94 4.18 1.96 -1.53
CA GLY A 94 3.30 0.89 -1.04
C GLY A 94 3.97 -0.48 -0.97
N ILE A 95 3.62 -1.28 0.06
CA ILE A 95 3.87 -2.73 0.09
C ILE A 95 2.53 -3.45 -0.05
N ALA A 96 2.34 -4.14 -1.18
CA ALA A 96 1.05 -4.70 -1.59
C ALA A 96 1.11 -6.18 -2.00
N GLY A 97 2.27 -6.84 -1.91
CA GLY A 97 2.42 -8.23 -2.30
C GLY A 97 3.87 -8.60 -2.66
N PRO A 98 4.10 -9.74 -3.34
CA PRO A 98 3.13 -10.59 -4.06
C PRO A 98 2.10 -11.36 -3.22
N GLY A 99 2.30 -11.52 -1.91
CA GLY A 99 1.38 -12.13 -0.95
C GLY A 99 0.70 -11.10 -0.06
N ASP A 100 0.73 -11.32 1.25
CA ASP A 100 0.23 -10.36 2.25
C ASP A 100 1.39 -9.72 3.01
N ALA A 101 1.35 -8.39 3.16
CA ALA A 101 2.45 -7.65 3.75
C ALA A 101 2.68 -7.98 5.24
N LEU A 102 1.61 -8.23 6.00
CA LEU A 102 1.69 -8.58 7.42
C LEU A 102 1.95 -10.06 7.67
N ALA A 103 1.77 -10.91 6.65
CA ALA A 103 2.33 -12.27 6.64
C ALA A 103 3.87 -12.29 6.47
N ASN A 104 4.50 -11.16 6.14
CA ASN A 104 5.95 -11.01 5.99
C ASN A 104 6.50 -9.84 6.85
N PRO A 105 6.17 -9.77 8.15
CA PRO A 105 6.30 -8.54 8.94
C PRO A 105 7.73 -8.03 8.98
N LYS A 106 8.72 -8.92 9.20
CA LYS A 106 10.14 -8.54 9.24
C LYS A 106 10.56 -7.81 7.97
N LYS A 107 10.30 -8.38 6.79
CA LYS A 107 10.72 -7.76 5.52
C LYS A 107 9.97 -6.45 5.27
N THR A 108 8.67 -6.43 5.56
CA THR A 108 7.81 -5.26 5.38
C THR A 108 8.30 -4.08 6.22
N PHE A 109 8.51 -4.29 7.52
CA PHE A 109 8.96 -3.24 8.44
C PHE A 109 10.42 -2.86 8.25
N ASP A 110 11.32 -3.81 7.97
CA ASP A 110 12.72 -3.50 7.62
C ASP A 110 12.76 -2.57 6.38
N THR A 111 11.92 -2.85 5.37
CA THR A 111 11.84 -2.01 4.15
C THR A 111 11.35 -0.61 4.48
N PHE A 112 10.26 -0.47 5.25
CA PHE A 112 9.74 0.85 5.63
C PHE A 112 10.74 1.64 6.47
N GLY A 113 11.38 0.99 7.46
CA GLY A 113 12.41 1.61 8.28
C GLY A 113 13.55 2.17 7.44
N MET A 114 14.09 1.36 6.53
CA MET A 114 15.16 1.81 5.63
C MET A 114 14.69 2.94 4.70
N VAL A 115 13.50 2.85 4.09
CA VAL A 115 13.01 3.93 3.21
C VAL A 115 12.84 5.23 3.98
N ARG A 116 12.35 5.18 5.22
CA ARG A 116 12.16 6.37 6.06
C ARG A 116 13.48 7.07 6.37
N GLU A 117 14.58 6.33 6.53
CA GLU A 117 15.91 6.90 6.72
C GLU A 117 16.40 7.70 5.49
N PHE A 118 16.07 7.25 4.28
CA PHE A 118 16.55 7.87 3.03
C PHE A 118 15.56 8.86 2.39
N SER A 119 14.27 8.73 2.68
CA SER A 119 13.20 9.52 2.06
C SER A 119 12.06 9.73 3.06
N PRO A 120 12.27 10.60 4.06
CA PRO A 120 11.28 10.86 5.10
C PRO A 120 9.99 11.50 4.56
N ASP A 121 10.05 12.15 3.39
CA ASP A 121 8.90 12.84 2.78
C ASP A 121 7.94 11.89 2.04
N LEU A 122 8.32 10.62 1.82
CA LEU A 122 7.44 9.66 1.17
C LEU A 122 6.32 9.23 2.13
N LYS A 123 5.08 9.28 1.64
CA LYS A 123 3.93 8.68 2.34
C LYS A 123 4.02 7.17 2.20
N LEU A 124 3.93 6.47 3.33
CA LEU A 124 4.05 5.01 3.38
C LEU A 124 2.68 4.35 3.43
N CYS A 125 2.50 3.31 2.64
CA CYS A 125 1.23 2.62 2.49
C CYS A 125 1.37 1.10 2.55
N LEU A 126 0.35 0.47 3.10
CA LEU A 126 0.31 -0.98 3.32
C LEU A 126 -1.01 -1.54 2.79
N SER A 127 -0.97 -2.66 2.07
CA SER A 127 -2.16 -3.45 1.78
C SER A 127 -2.10 -4.78 2.53
N THR A 128 -3.20 -5.15 3.17
CA THR A 128 -3.33 -6.40 3.92
C THR A 128 -4.72 -7.02 3.82
N ASN A 129 -4.79 -8.34 4.01
CA ASN A 129 -6.03 -9.06 4.24
C ASN A 129 -6.61 -8.88 5.65
N GLY A 130 -5.88 -8.24 6.57
CA GLY A 130 -6.36 -7.88 7.90
C GLY A 130 -6.17 -8.94 8.99
N LEU A 131 -5.82 -10.19 8.65
CA LEU A 131 -5.75 -11.29 9.63
C LEU A 131 -4.72 -11.04 10.75
N ALA A 132 -3.57 -10.47 10.40
CA ALA A 132 -2.49 -10.16 11.35
C ALA A 132 -2.42 -8.66 11.71
N LEU A 133 -3.40 -7.85 11.29
CA LEU A 133 -3.40 -6.40 11.49
C LEU A 133 -3.32 -5.99 12.97
N PRO A 134 -4.09 -6.59 13.91
CA PRO A 134 -4.07 -6.19 15.30
C PRO A 134 -2.70 -6.34 15.98
N ASP A 135 -1.89 -7.31 15.55
CA ASP A 135 -0.61 -7.64 16.18
C ASP A 135 0.51 -6.64 15.83
N PHE A 136 0.33 -5.82 14.79
CA PHE A 136 1.38 -4.96 14.24
C PHE A 136 1.03 -3.46 14.23
N VAL A 137 -0.06 -3.06 14.88
CA VAL A 137 -0.50 -1.65 14.91
C VAL A 137 0.59 -0.74 15.47
N ASP A 138 1.24 -1.13 16.58
CA ASP A 138 2.30 -0.34 17.21
C ASP A 138 3.52 -0.15 16.28
N GLU A 139 3.88 -1.19 15.51
CA GLU A 139 4.96 -1.10 14.53
C GLU A 139 4.58 -0.16 13.37
N MET A 140 3.31 -0.18 12.93
CA MET A 140 2.84 0.75 11.89
C MET A 140 2.91 2.21 12.36
N VAL A 141 2.52 2.49 13.61
CA VAL A 141 2.66 3.83 14.21
C VAL A 141 4.13 4.23 14.31
N LYS A 142 5.00 3.32 14.76
CA LYS A 142 6.44 3.56 14.90
C LYS A 142 7.13 3.94 13.59
N TYR A 143 6.70 3.39 12.45
CA TYR A 143 7.24 3.70 11.13
C TYR A 143 6.46 4.79 10.38
N ASP A 144 5.45 5.37 11.01
CA ASP A 144 4.61 6.43 10.44
C ASP A 144 3.95 5.98 9.12
N ILE A 145 3.25 4.83 9.19
CA ILE A 145 2.52 4.28 8.03
C ILE A 145 1.11 4.85 8.02
N ASP A 146 0.89 5.84 7.15
CA ASP A 146 -0.34 6.66 7.15
C ASP A 146 -1.57 5.95 6.59
N HIS A 147 -1.40 5.12 5.56
CA HIS A 147 -2.53 4.55 4.82
C HIS A 147 -2.46 3.03 4.78
N ILE A 148 -3.52 2.40 5.30
CA ILE A 148 -3.64 0.95 5.37
C ILE A 148 -4.90 0.55 4.61
N THR A 149 -4.73 -0.19 3.52
CA THR A 149 -5.82 -0.83 2.79
C THR A 149 -6.09 -2.21 3.38
N VAL A 150 -7.29 -2.43 3.91
CA VAL A 150 -7.73 -3.74 4.42
C VAL A 150 -8.72 -4.35 3.43
N THR A 151 -8.41 -5.56 2.95
CA THR A 151 -9.34 -6.29 2.07
C THR A 151 -10.43 -6.97 2.91
N ILE A 152 -11.67 -6.50 2.79
CA ILE A 152 -12.85 -7.11 3.41
C ILE A 152 -13.78 -7.62 2.30
N ASN A 153 -13.85 -8.95 2.14
CA ASN A 153 -14.68 -9.58 1.11
C ASN A 153 -16.14 -9.82 1.55
N SER A 154 -16.36 -10.05 2.84
CA SER A 154 -17.67 -10.23 3.45
C SER A 154 -17.62 -9.84 4.91
N VAL A 155 -18.70 -9.25 5.42
CA VAL A 155 -18.96 -9.09 6.87
C VAL A 155 -19.91 -10.16 7.40
N ASP A 156 -20.54 -10.91 6.50
CA ASP A 156 -21.35 -12.08 6.82
C ASP A 156 -20.45 -13.33 6.84
N THR A 157 -20.60 -14.14 7.88
CA THR A 157 -19.85 -15.38 8.10
C THR A 157 -20.50 -16.60 7.46
N THR A 158 -21.68 -16.44 6.85
CA THR A 158 -22.54 -17.51 6.35
C THR A 158 -22.45 -17.63 4.83
#